data_AF-A0A955EKQ2-F1
#
_entry.id   AF-A0A955EKQ2-F1
#
_cell.length_a   1.000
_cell.length_b   1.000
_cell.length_c   1.000
_cell.angle_alpha   90.00
_cell.angle_beta   90.00
_cell.angle_gamma   90.00
#
_symmetry.space_group_name_H-M   'P 1'
#
loop_
_entity.id
_entity.type
_entity.pdbx_description
1 polymer ?
#
loop_
_entity_poly.entity_id
_entity_poly.type
_entity_poly.pdbx_seq_one_letter_code
_entity_poly.pdbx_strand_id
1 'polypeptide(L)'
;ETNKALSMEDLGFWGWSLRVINQAIIEPHGMILVTGPTGSGKSTTLFSVLSLLNDHTVNISTVEDPIEYKIVGANQTQVNSKAGMTFASGLRALLRQDPNIIMVGEIRDGETADMGVQAALTGHLVFSTLHTNNAATCLPRLLDMGIEPFLIASTVRAVVGQRLVRHVCPECRQSYSPDTEVMDQIKEMFGVGTAADFSKIHDLETKALEEGIGKDVANLSTDGKKILTLFRAKEDGCSACGGHGYRGRIGIYEVLENSSEIQHLIMSDTTADVIQQNSVTSGMMTMQMDGFIKALRGMTTIEEILRVTRE
;
A
#
# COMPACT_ATOMS: atom_id res chain seq x y z
N GLU A 1 -3.57 -3.70 24.64
CA GLU A 1 -3.55 -3.06 23.31
C GLU A 1 -4.83 -3.44 22.58
N THR A 2 -5.49 -2.49 21.93
CA THR A 2 -6.75 -2.78 21.23
C THR A 2 -6.44 -3.61 19.99
N ASN A 3 -6.76 -4.91 20.04
CA ASN A 3 -6.70 -5.88 18.95
C ASN A 3 -7.70 -5.57 17.79
N LYS A 4 -8.09 -4.31 17.63
CA LYS A 4 -9.10 -3.89 16.66
C LYS A 4 -8.38 -3.50 15.37
N ALA A 5 -8.70 -4.21 14.28
CA ALA A 5 -8.29 -3.83 12.94
C ALA A 5 -8.76 -2.40 12.61
N LEU A 6 -7.89 -1.67 11.91
CA LEU A 6 -8.24 -0.36 11.35
C LEU A 6 -9.02 -0.57 10.05
N SER A 7 -9.87 0.39 9.70
CA SER A 7 -10.44 0.41 8.35
C SER A 7 -9.36 0.74 7.31
N MET A 8 -9.62 0.45 6.05
CA MET A 8 -8.67 0.79 4.97
C MET A 8 -8.47 2.31 4.90
N GLU A 9 -9.53 3.07 5.14
CA GLU A 9 -9.54 4.53 5.23
C GLU A 9 -8.68 5.02 6.41
N ASP A 10 -8.82 4.40 7.58
CA ASP A 10 -8.00 4.74 8.77
C ASP A 10 -6.51 4.42 8.56
N LEU A 11 -6.19 3.42 7.73
CA LEU A 11 -4.82 3.14 7.30
C LEU A 11 -4.27 4.18 6.33
N GLY A 12 -5.14 5.01 5.74
CA GLY A 12 -4.80 6.08 4.80
C GLY A 12 -5.04 5.73 3.33
N PHE A 13 -5.78 4.67 3.00
CA PHE A 13 -6.23 4.43 1.62
C PHE A 13 -7.32 5.43 1.25
N TRP A 14 -7.24 5.97 0.03
CA TRP A 14 -8.25 6.81 -0.58
C TRP A 14 -8.14 6.76 -2.10
N GLY A 15 -9.12 7.33 -2.78
CA GLY A 15 -9.19 7.54 -4.22
C GLY A 15 -9.03 6.25 -5.01
N TRP A 16 -8.11 6.28 -5.97
CA TRP A 16 -7.77 5.13 -6.80
C TRP A 16 -7.39 3.91 -5.96
N SER A 17 -6.50 4.11 -4.98
CA SER A 17 -5.94 3.03 -4.16
C SER A 17 -7.02 2.31 -3.36
N LEU A 18 -7.94 3.05 -2.75
CA LEU A 18 -9.07 2.49 -2.00
C LEU A 18 -10.06 1.75 -2.91
N ARG A 19 -10.38 2.33 -4.08
CA ARG A 19 -11.26 1.67 -5.06
C ARG A 19 -10.70 0.32 -5.50
N VAL A 20 -9.44 0.30 -5.94
CA VAL A 20 -8.82 -0.92 -6.49
C VAL A 20 -8.73 -2.01 -5.44
N ILE A 21 -8.30 -1.69 -4.22
CA ILE A 21 -8.21 -2.71 -3.16
C ILE A 21 -9.59 -3.25 -2.78
N ASN A 22 -10.60 -2.38 -2.64
CA ASN A 22 -11.97 -2.81 -2.31
C ASN A 22 -12.60 -3.68 -3.40
N GLN A 23 -12.26 -3.45 -4.67
CA GLN A 23 -12.69 -4.30 -5.77
C GLN A 23 -11.93 -5.63 -5.77
N ALA A 24 -10.61 -5.62 -5.55
CA ALA A 24 -9.80 -6.83 -5.57
C ALA A 24 -10.15 -7.83 -4.45
N ILE A 25 -10.49 -7.34 -3.24
CA ILE A 25 -10.76 -8.20 -2.08
C ILE A 25 -12.13 -8.90 -2.11
N ILE A 26 -13.06 -8.45 -2.95
CA ILE A 26 -14.39 -9.08 -3.13
C ILE A 26 -14.43 -10.07 -4.30
N GLU A 27 -13.33 -10.21 -5.03
CA GLU A 27 -13.21 -11.22 -6.07
C GLU A 27 -13.28 -12.62 -5.46
N PRO A 28 -13.93 -13.59 -6.14
CA PRO A 28 -14.08 -14.94 -5.61
C PRO A 28 -12.73 -15.67 -5.48
N HIS A 29 -11.76 -15.31 -6.33
CA HIS A 29 -10.42 -15.89 -6.33
C HIS A 29 -9.43 -14.99 -7.06
N GLY A 30 -8.14 -15.19 -6.77
CA GLY A 30 -7.06 -14.42 -7.32
C GLY A 30 -6.03 -14.06 -6.26
N MET A 31 -5.00 -13.33 -6.65
CA MET A 31 -3.90 -12.96 -5.78
C MET A 31 -3.83 -11.45 -5.56
N ILE A 32 -3.74 -11.04 -4.29
CA ILE A 32 -3.48 -9.66 -3.89
C ILE A 32 -2.12 -9.62 -3.18
N LEU A 33 -1.23 -8.77 -3.70
CA LEU A 33 0.15 -8.70 -3.23
C LEU A 33 0.39 -7.36 -2.53
N VAL A 34 0.91 -7.42 -1.31
CA VAL A 34 1.29 -6.23 -0.54
C VAL A 34 2.81 -6.12 -0.50
N THR A 35 3.34 -5.01 -0.98
CA THR A 35 4.77 -4.84 -1.23
C THR A 35 5.36 -3.66 -0.47
N GLY A 36 6.65 -3.76 -0.19
CA GLY A 36 7.43 -2.72 0.47
C GLY A 36 8.52 -3.27 1.40
N PRO A 37 9.41 -2.41 1.89
CA PRO A 37 10.49 -2.82 2.80
C PRO A 37 9.96 -3.30 4.15
N THR A 38 10.86 -3.80 5.00
CA THR A 38 10.52 -4.14 6.39
C THR A 38 10.03 -2.91 7.13
N GLY A 39 8.96 -3.06 7.94
CA GLY A 39 8.38 -1.95 8.69
C GLY A 39 7.53 -0.97 7.87
N SER A 40 7.21 -1.29 6.62
CA SER A 40 6.30 -0.49 5.78
C SER A 40 4.81 -0.69 6.08
N GLY A 41 4.47 -1.53 7.07
CA GLY A 41 3.09 -1.77 7.51
C GLY A 41 2.34 -2.90 6.79
N LYS A 42 3.03 -3.76 6.00
CA LYS A 42 2.38 -4.82 5.20
C LYS A 42 1.50 -5.74 6.05
N SER A 43 2.02 -6.22 7.18
CA SER A 43 1.29 -7.09 8.12
C SER A 43 0.04 -6.39 8.67
N THR A 44 0.11 -5.08 8.92
CA THR A 44 -1.05 -4.28 9.38
C THR A 44 -2.12 -4.14 8.30
N THR A 45 -1.72 -3.91 7.04
CA THR A 45 -2.64 -3.88 5.89
C THR A 45 -3.33 -5.25 5.73
N LEU A 46 -2.55 -6.34 5.71
CA LEU A 46 -3.08 -7.70 5.59
C LEU A 46 -4.01 -8.04 6.75
N PHE A 47 -3.63 -7.72 7.99
CA PHE A 47 -4.48 -7.92 9.16
C PHE A 47 -5.82 -7.18 9.02
N SER A 48 -5.80 -5.95 8.49
CA SER A 48 -7.01 -5.14 8.33
C SER A 48 -7.94 -5.72 7.26
N VAL A 49 -7.39 -6.11 6.11
CA VAL A 49 -8.14 -6.77 5.03
C VAL A 49 -8.71 -8.12 5.49
N LEU A 50 -7.89 -8.97 6.10
CA LEU A 50 -8.36 -10.28 6.58
C LEU A 50 -9.42 -10.13 7.67
N SER A 51 -9.28 -9.15 8.57
CA SER A 51 -10.30 -8.88 9.59
C SER A 51 -11.61 -8.36 9.00
N LEU A 52 -11.55 -7.62 7.89
CA LEU A 52 -12.74 -7.16 7.15
C LEU A 52 -13.46 -8.33 6.48
N LEU A 53 -12.73 -9.28 5.92
CA LEU A 53 -13.28 -10.47 5.24
C LEU A 53 -13.69 -11.58 6.20
N ASN A 54 -13.30 -11.50 7.48
CA ASN A 54 -13.52 -12.54 8.47
C ASN A 54 -14.97 -12.60 8.95
N ASP A 55 -15.78 -13.39 8.27
CA ASP A 55 -17.12 -13.77 8.71
C ASP A 55 -17.23 -15.29 8.94
N HIS A 56 -18.36 -15.74 9.48
CA HIS A 56 -18.59 -17.15 9.81
C HIS A 56 -18.76 -18.08 8.59
N THR A 57 -18.81 -17.54 7.37
CA THR A 57 -19.03 -18.27 6.13
C THR A 57 -17.74 -18.58 5.39
N VAL A 58 -16.63 -17.95 5.75
CA VAL A 58 -15.33 -18.13 5.12
C VAL A 58 -14.32 -18.80 6.04
N ASN A 59 -13.52 -19.70 5.49
CA ASN A 59 -12.36 -20.27 6.14
C ASN A 59 -11.10 -19.49 5.75
N ILE A 60 -10.58 -18.71 6.70
CA ILE A 60 -9.31 -17.98 6.55
C ILE A 60 -8.18 -18.84 7.14
N SER A 61 -7.17 -19.12 6.33
CA SER A 61 -5.99 -19.91 6.71
C SER A 61 -4.70 -19.17 6.41
N THR A 62 -3.80 -19.04 7.38
CA THR A 62 -2.56 -18.26 7.23
C THR A 62 -1.30 -19.08 7.57
N VAL A 63 -0.19 -18.73 6.93
CA VAL A 63 1.16 -19.19 7.29
C VAL A 63 2.09 -17.98 7.46
N GLU A 64 2.63 -17.76 8.67
CA GLU A 64 3.29 -16.51 9.08
C GLU A 64 4.63 -16.76 9.81
N ASP A 65 5.54 -15.78 9.82
CA ASP A 65 6.87 -15.88 10.48
C ASP A 65 7.30 -14.54 11.13
N PRO A 66 7.00 -14.30 12.42
CA PRO A 66 6.04 -14.99 13.28
C PRO A 66 4.60 -14.46 13.08
N ILE A 67 3.63 -14.99 13.84
CA ILE A 67 2.28 -14.40 13.88
C ILE A 67 2.34 -13.06 14.63
N GLU A 68 2.11 -11.95 13.93
CA GLU A 68 2.14 -10.59 14.52
C GLU A 68 0.81 -10.20 15.18
N TYR A 69 -0.30 -10.53 14.52
CA TYR A 69 -1.65 -10.18 14.96
C TYR A 69 -2.52 -11.43 15.05
N LYS A 70 -3.28 -11.55 16.14
CA LYS A 70 -4.23 -12.65 16.31
C LYS A 70 -5.57 -12.28 15.66
N ILE A 71 -5.98 -13.03 14.65
CA ILE A 71 -7.29 -12.92 14.00
C ILE A 71 -8.21 -13.99 14.60
N VAL A 72 -9.19 -13.56 15.38
CA VAL A 72 -10.15 -14.49 16.02
C VAL A 72 -11.01 -15.15 14.94
N GLY A 73 -11.01 -16.48 14.89
CA GLY A 73 -11.78 -17.25 13.89
C GLY A 73 -10.95 -17.73 12.70
N ALA A 74 -9.75 -17.18 12.49
CA ALA A 74 -8.83 -17.65 11.46
C ALA A 74 -7.92 -18.78 11.95
N ASN A 75 -7.53 -19.66 11.04
CA ASN A 75 -6.56 -20.72 11.25
C ASN A 75 -5.15 -20.20 10.96
N GLN A 76 -4.45 -19.71 11.98
CA GLN A 76 -3.10 -19.14 11.83
C GLN A 76 -2.01 -20.15 12.16
N THR A 77 -1.13 -20.44 11.20
CA THR A 77 0.02 -21.34 11.35
C THR A 77 1.31 -20.53 11.38
N GLN A 78 2.17 -20.75 12.37
CA GLN A 78 3.50 -20.15 12.40
C GLN A 78 4.53 -21.06 11.74
N VAL A 79 5.41 -20.49 10.94
CA VAL A 79 6.60 -21.15 10.40
C VAL A 79 7.46 -21.67 11.56
N ASN A 80 7.96 -22.89 11.38
CA ASN A 80 8.89 -23.54 12.29
C ASN A 80 9.88 -24.39 11.48
N SER A 81 10.95 -23.75 11.01
CA SER A 81 11.97 -24.39 10.17
C SER A 81 12.64 -25.58 10.86
N LYS A 82 12.77 -25.57 12.19
CA LYS A 82 13.35 -26.70 12.95
C LYS A 82 12.47 -27.95 12.91
N ALA A 83 11.15 -27.76 12.83
CA ALA A 83 10.17 -28.83 12.68
C ALA A 83 9.83 -29.14 11.21
N GLY A 84 10.49 -28.48 10.25
CA GLY A 84 10.21 -28.63 8.81
C GLY A 84 8.97 -27.89 8.31
N MET A 85 8.35 -27.04 9.13
CA MET A 85 7.21 -26.20 8.74
C MET A 85 7.74 -24.90 8.12
N THR A 86 7.82 -24.86 6.79
CA THR A 86 8.22 -23.71 5.97
C THR A 86 7.01 -23.02 5.34
N PHE A 87 7.19 -21.89 4.64
CA PHE A 87 6.10 -21.27 3.87
C PHE A 87 5.49 -22.22 2.82
N ALA A 88 6.33 -22.84 1.99
CA ALA A 88 5.87 -23.78 0.97
C ALA A 88 5.16 -25.02 1.57
N SER A 89 5.74 -25.66 2.59
CA SER A 89 5.11 -26.83 3.22
C SER A 89 3.86 -26.47 4.02
N GLY A 90 3.83 -25.30 4.67
CA GLY A 90 2.67 -24.74 5.35
C GLY A 90 1.54 -24.47 4.37
N LEU A 91 1.79 -23.73 3.28
CA LEU A 91 0.83 -23.50 2.21
C LEU A 91 0.27 -24.81 1.64
N ARG A 92 1.14 -25.81 1.44
CA ARG A 92 0.73 -27.14 0.97
C ARG A 92 -0.21 -27.82 1.94
N ALA A 93 -0.05 -27.60 3.24
CA ALA A 93 -0.95 -28.12 4.26
C ALA A 93 -2.28 -27.37 4.29
N LEU A 94 -2.25 -26.03 4.17
CA LEU A 94 -3.46 -25.20 4.14
C LEU A 94 -4.39 -25.56 2.98
N LEU A 95 -3.86 -25.90 1.80
CA LEU A 95 -4.67 -26.34 0.65
C LEU A 95 -5.49 -27.61 0.90
N ARG A 96 -5.21 -28.38 1.97
CA ARG A 96 -6.01 -29.54 2.38
C ARG A 96 -6.98 -29.23 3.53
N GLN A 97 -7.10 -27.96 3.93
CA GLN A 97 -7.97 -27.50 5.01
C GLN A 97 -9.28 -26.90 4.51
N ASP A 98 -9.63 -27.08 3.23
CA ASP A 98 -10.79 -26.44 2.59
C ASP A 98 -10.84 -24.91 2.82
N PRO A 99 -9.74 -24.16 2.54
CA PRO A 99 -9.71 -22.72 2.76
C PRO A 99 -10.51 -21.99 1.67
N ASN A 100 -11.10 -20.85 2.03
CA ASN A 100 -11.60 -19.90 1.03
C ASN A 100 -10.58 -18.78 0.79
N ILE A 101 -9.95 -18.32 1.88
CA ILE A 101 -8.94 -17.27 1.87
C ILE A 101 -7.65 -17.83 2.44
N ILE A 102 -6.55 -17.62 1.72
CA ILE A 102 -5.22 -18.04 2.13
C ILE A 102 -4.34 -16.80 2.29
N MET A 103 -3.59 -16.71 3.39
CA MET A 103 -2.52 -15.71 3.51
C MET A 103 -1.17 -16.37 3.71
N VAL A 104 -0.22 -16.04 2.84
CA VAL A 104 1.18 -16.44 2.94
C VAL A 104 1.97 -15.22 3.41
N GLY A 105 2.62 -15.31 4.56
CA GLY A 105 3.26 -14.15 5.18
C GLY A 105 4.24 -13.44 4.26
N GLU A 106 5.00 -14.20 3.46
CA GLU A 106 5.93 -13.65 2.47
C GLU A 106 6.23 -14.67 1.37
N ILE A 107 6.39 -14.21 0.13
CA ILE A 107 6.95 -14.98 -0.98
C ILE A 107 8.42 -14.61 -1.13
N ARG A 108 9.31 -15.57 -0.84
CA ARG A 108 10.77 -15.42 -0.93
C ARG A 108 11.42 -16.16 -2.09
N ASP A 109 10.76 -17.21 -2.58
CA ASP A 109 11.29 -18.15 -3.56
C ASP A 109 10.22 -18.56 -4.57
N GLY A 110 10.68 -19.16 -5.68
CA GLY A 110 9.83 -19.61 -6.77
C GLY A 110 8.86 -20.72 -6.39
N GLU A 111 9.24 -21.60 -5.45
CA GLU A 111 8.34 -22.68 -4.98
C GLU A 111 7.10 -22.09 -4.29
N THR A 112 7.31 -21.15 -3.36
CA THR A 112 6.22 -20.48 -2.65
C THR A 112 5.38 -19.61 -3.58
N ALA A 113 6.04 -18.93 -4.53
CA ALA A 113 5.36 -18.12 -5.55
C ALA A 113 4.44 -18.99 -6.43
N ASP A 114 4.95 -20.09 -6.98
CA ASP A 114 4.20 -20.99 -7.86
C ASP A 114 2.99 -21.56 -7.12
N MET A 115 3.20 -22.08 -5.92
CA MET A 115 2.11 -22.58 -5.10
C MET A 115 1.03 -21.54 -4.79
N GLY A 116 1.42 -20.30 -4.50
CA GLY A 116 0.46 -19.21 -4.27
C GLY A 116 -0.37 -18.91 -5.52
N VAL A 117 0.29 -18.87 -6.69
CA VAL A 117 -0.35 -18.62 -7.98
C VAL A 117 -1.28 -19.77 -8.36
N GLN A 118 -0.87 -21.03 -8.16
CA GLN A 118 -1.73 -22.19 -8.37
C GLN A 118 -2.93 -22.19 -7.41
N ALA A 119 -2.74 -21.80 -6.14
CA ALA A 119 -3.83 -21.65 -5.19
C ALA A 119 -4.85 -20.62 -5.67
N ALA A 120 -4.38 -19.46 -6.15
CA ALA A 120 -5.22 -18.40 -6.70
C ALA A 120 -5.97 -18.85 -7.97
N LEU A 121 -5.32 -19.64 -8.84
CA LEU A 121 -5.92 -20.20 -10.04
C LEU A 121 -6.97 -21.27 -9.75
N THR A 122 -6.80 -22.03 -8.66
CA THR A 122 -7.71 -23.11 -8.24
C THR A 122 -8.90 -22.63 -7.40
N GLY A 123 -9.18 -21.32 -7.40
CA GLY A 123 -10.40 -20.77 -6.83
C GLY A 123 -10.26 -20.20 -5.41
N HIS A 124 -9.04 -19.95 -4.94
CA HIS A 124 -8.80 -19.33 -3.63
C HIS A 124 -8.48 -17.84 -3.77
N LEU A 125 -8.87 -17.05 -2.77
CA LEU A 125 -8.36 -15.68 -2.62
C LEU A 125 -7.06 -15.73 -1.82
N VAL A 126 -5.95 -15.34 -2.46
CA VAL A 126 -4.60 -15.47 -1.89
C VAL A 126 -4.02 -14.09 -1.61
N PHE A 127 -3.63 -13.87 -0.36
CA PHE A 127 -2.89 -12.70 0.08
C PHE A 127 -1.43 -13.07 0.33
N SER A 128 -0.51 -12.22 -0.10
CA SER A 128 0.90 -12.41 0.24
C SER A 128 1.68 -11.10 0.27
N THR A 129 2.91 -11.16 0.77
CA THR A 129 3.84 -10.04 0.71
C THR A 129 5.08 -10.32 -0.14
N LEU A 130 5.60 -9.26 -0.75
CA LEU A 130 6.89 -9.26 -1.44
C LEU A 130 7.72 -8.03 -1.05
N HIS A 131 9.03 -8.17 -1.14
CA HIS A 131 9.96 -7.05 -0.97
C HIS A 131 10.31 -6.44 -2.33
N THR A 132 9.48 -5.49 -2.76
CA THR A 132 9.77 -4.61 -3.91
C THR A 132 9.64 -3.15 -3.49
N ASN A 133 10.28 -2.26 -4.25
CA ASN A 133 10.32 -0.84 -3.93
C ASN A 133 9.08 -0.07 -4.40
N ASN A 134 8.34 -0.63 -5.35
CA ASN A 134 7.09 -0.13 -5.88
C ASN A 134 6.18 -1.31 -6.32
N ALA A 135 4.92 -1.01 -6.65
CA ALA A 135 3.93 -2.00 -7.07
C ALA A 135 4.27 -2.64 -8.43
N ALA A 136 4.73 -1.86 -9.41
CA ALA A 136 5.02 -2.36 -10.75
C ALA A 136 6.16 -3.40 -10.79
N THR A 137 7.22 -3.20 -9.99
CA THR A 137 8.36 -4.13 -9.87
C THR A 137 7.96 -5.50 -9.32
N CYS A 138 6.81 -5.61 -8.65
CA CYS A 138 6.30 -6.89 -8.18
C CYS A 138 6.06 -7.89 -9.32
N LEU A 139 5.61 -7.42 -10.48
CA LEU A 139 5.26 -8.31 -11.59
C LEU A 139 6.52 -8.91 -12.25
N PRO A 140 7.55 -8.14 -12.64
CA PRO A 140 8.83 -8.72 -13.05
C PRO A 140 9.48 -9.58 -11.96
N ARG A 141 9.30 -9.24 -10.67
CA ARG A 141 9.86 -10.07 -9.59
C ARG A 141 9.26 -11.48 -9.56
N LEU A 142 7.99 -11.65 -9.92
CA LEU A 142 7.38 -12.97 -10.08
C LEU A 142 7.94 -13.70 -11.31
N LEU A 143 8.21 -13.00 -12.41
CA LEU A 143 8.88 -13.57 -13.59
C LEU A 143 10.29 -14.08 -13.24
N ASP A 144 11.08 -13.29 -12.50
CA ASP A 144 12.40 -13.69 -12.01
C ASP A 144 12.36 -14.93 -11.10
N MET A 145 11.23 -15.14 -10.41
CA MET A 145 10.98 -16.32 -9.58
C MET A 145 10.53 -17.54 -10.40
N GLY A 146 10.44 -17.43 -11.72
CA GLY A 146 10.08 -18.51 -12.63
C GLY A 146 8.57 -18.69 -12.82
N ILE A 147 7.76 -17.70 -12.47
CA ILE A 147 6.32 -17.75 -12.72
C ILE A 147 6.05 -17.37 -14.17
N GLU A 148 5.29 -18.21 -14.87
CA GLU A 148 4.93 -17.97 -16.26
C GLU A 148 4.08 -16.68 -16.41
N PRO A 149 4.36 -15.80 -17.40
CA PRO A 149 3.66 -14.52 -17.57
C PRO A 149 2.14 -14.65 -17.61
N PHE A 150 1.62 -15.69 -18.28
CA PHE A 150 0.18 -15.90 -18.40
C PHE A 150 -0.49 -16.21 -17.05
N LEU A 151 0.23 -16.86 -16.12
CA LEU A 151 -0.29 -17.14 -14.78
C LEU A 151 -0.37 -15.85 -13.97
N ILE A 152 0.65 -14.99 -14.03
CA ILE A 152 0.63 -13.68 -13.36
C ILE A 152 -0.54 -12.85 -13.90
N ALA A 153 -0.66 -12.74 -15.23
CA ALA A 153 -1.70 -11.97 -15.91
C ALA A 153 -3.12 -12.45 -15.57
N SER A 154 -3.32 -13.75 -15.36
CA SER A 154 -4.65 -14.32 -15.07
C SER A 154 -4.99 -14.42 -13.58
N THR A 155 -4.01 -14.38 -12.68
CA THR A 155 -4.24 -14.62 -11.24
C THR A 155 -4.10 -13.38 -10.38
N VAL A 156 -3.18 -12.46 -10.67
CA VAL A 156 -3.00 -11.24 -9.87
C VAL A 156 -4.17 -10.29 -10.10
N ARG A 157 -4.76 -9.76 -9.03
CA ARG A 157 -5.86 -8.79 -9.10
C ARG A 157 -5.38 -7.38 -8.84
N ALA A 158 -4.60 -7.22 -7.77
CA ALA A 158 -4.01 -5.96 -7.38
C ALA A 158 -2.64 -6.14 -6.72
N VAL A 159 -1.77 -5.15 -6.91
CA VAL A 159 -0.51 -5.04 -6.18
C VAL A 159 -0.48 -3.71 -5.44
N VAL A 160 -0.34 -3.77 -4.13
CA VAL A 160 -0.19 -2.61 -3.25
C VAL A 160 1.29 -2.35 -3.03
N GLY A 161 1.79 -1.17 -3.39
CA GLY A 161 3.06 -0.63 -2.92
C GLY A 161 2.81 0.28 -1.73
N GLN A 162 3.54 0.09 -0.62
CA GLN A 162 3.35 0.93 0.56
C GLN A 162 4.64 1.28 1.31
N ARG A 163 4.62 2.46 1.93
CA ARG A 163 5.57 2.91 2.96
C ARG A 163 4.82 3.59 4.11
N LEU A 164 5.46 3.69 5.28
CA LEU A 164 4.92 4.44 6.42
C LEU A 164 5.69 5.75 6.61
N VAL A 165 4.97 6.86 6.64
CA VAL A 165 5.49 8.17 7.04
C VAL A 165 5.03 8.50 8.46
N ARG A 166 5.81 9.29 9.19
CA ARG A 166 5.40 9.78 10.51
C ARG A 166 4.23 10.75 10.35
N HIS A 167 3.21 10.61 11.19
CA HIS A 167 2.06 11.50 11.18
C HIS A 167 2.40 12.75 12.00
N VAL A 168 2.39 13.93 11.38
CA VAL A 168 2.71 15.18 12.07
C VAL A 168 1.66 15.45 13.16
N CYS A 169 2.09 15.88 14.34
CA CYS A 169 1.19 15.99 15.47
C CYS A 169 0.07 17.02 15.20
N PRO A 170 -1.22 16.62 15.19
CA PRO A 170 -2.32 17.54 14.88
C PRO A 170 -2.44 18.71 15.88
N GLU A 171 -1.99 18.50 17.13
CA GLU A 171 -2.09 19.50 18.21
C GLU A 171 -0.99 20.57 18.14
N CYS A 172 0.13 20.30 17.46
CA CYS A 172 1.25 21.22 17.46
C CYS A 172 1.91 21.47 16.11
N ARG A 173 1.46 20.84 15.01
CA ARG A 173 1.98 21.11 13.67
C ARG A 173 1.92 22.61 13.35
N GLN A 174 2.90 23.10 12.62
CA GLN A 174 2.98 24.51 12.21
C GLN A 174 2.74 24.60 10.71
N SER A 175 1.85 25.51 10.31
CA SER A 175 1.69 25.88 8.92
C SER A 175 2.72 26.93 8.50
N TYR A 176 3.13 26.88 7.24
CA TYR A 176 3.98 27.89 6.62
C TYR A 176 3.67 28.00 5.13
N SER A 177 3.92 29.15 4.53
CA SER A 177 3.90 29.29 3.08
C SER A 177 5.27 28.90 2.51
N PRO A 178 5.33 28.05 1.47
CA PRO A 178 6.60 27.63 0.89
C PRO A 178 7.32 28.82 0.23
N ASP A 179 8.62 28.93 0.48
CA ASP A 179 9.48 29.87 -0.22
C ASP A 179 9.90 29.31 -1.60
N THR A 180 10.72 30.07 -2.33
CA THR A 180 11.17 29.68 -3.67
C THR A 180 12.00 28.39 -3.66
N GLU A 181 12.82 28.18 -2.63
CA GLU A 181 13.67 27.01 -2.52
C GLU A 181 12.83 25.74 -2.30
N VAL A 182 11.90 25.78 -1.35
CA VAL A 182 10.96 24.67 -1.10
C VAL A 182 10.10 24.41 -2.33
N MET A 183 9.62 25.46 -3.01
CA MET A 183 8.86 25.29 -4.24
C MET A 183 9.67 24.63 -5.35
N ASP A 184 10.94 24.99 -5.53
CA ASP A 184 11.78 24.37 -6.55
C ASP A 184 12.08 22.90 -6.24
N GLN A 185 12.31 22.56 -4.96
CA GLN A 185 12.41 21.17 -4.52
C GLN A 185 11.14 20.38 -4.84
N ILE A 186 9.95 20.93 -4.54
CA ILE A 186 8.66 20.29 -4.86
C ILE A 186 8.52 20.06 -6.36
N LYS A 187 8.87 21.05 -7.19
CA LYS A 187 8.77 20.92 -8.65
C LYS A 187 9.65 19.79 -9.18
N GLU A 188 10.90 19.74 -8.73
CA GLU A 188 11.86 18.70 -9.11
C GLU A 188 11.38 17.32 -8.66
N MET A 189 10.95 17.20 -7.40
CA MET A 189 10.61 15.91 -6.79
C MET A 189 9.34 15.28 -7.34
N PHE A 190 8.28 16.07 -7.52
CA PHE A 190 6.98 15.56 -7.93
C PHE A 190 6.74 15.72 -9.43
N GLY A 191 7.69 16.32 -10.16
CA GLY A 191 7.55 16.60 -11.59
C GLY A 191 6.41 17.57 -11.88
N VAL A 192 6.16 18.50 -10.97
CA VAL A 192 5.03 19.46 -11.05
C VAL A 192 5.58 20.83 -11.37
N GLY A 193 5.13 21.49 -12.43
CA GLY A 193 5.70 22.80 -12.77
C GLY A 193 4.82 23.66 -13.67
N THR A 194 3.82 23.05 -14.29
CA THR A 194 2.88 23.73 -15.18
C THR A 194 1.62 24.13 -14.42
N ALA A 195 0.86 25.08 -14.98
CA ALA A 195 -0.45 25.45 -14.43
C ALA A 195 -1.42 24.26 -14.41
N ALA A 196 -1.30 23.33 -15.36
CA ALA A 196 -2.10 22.11 -15.39
C ALA A 196 -1.78 21.17 -14.21
N ASP A 197 -0.50 21.08 -13.83
CA ASP A 197 -0.08 20.26 -12.68
C ASP A 197 -0.68 20.80 -11.38
N PHE A 198 -0.61 22.11 -11.16
CA PHE A 198 -1.21 22.73 -9.96
C PHE A 198 -2.72 22.60 -9.92
N SER A 199 -3.40 22.68 -11.07
CA SER A 199 -4.84 22.40 -11.15
C SER A 199 -5.13 20.94 -10.75
N LYS A 200 -4.36 19.99 -11.28
CA LYS A 200 -4.51 18.57 -10.96
C LYS A 200 -4.25 18.28 -9.48
N ILE A 201 -3.21 18.88 -8.89
CA ILE A 201 -2.93 18.74 -7.45
C ILE A 201 -4.10 19.28 -6.62
N HIS A 202 -4.67 20.42 -7.02
CA HIS A 202 -5.82 21.02 -6.34
C HIS A 202 -7.06 20.12 -6.39
N ASP A 203 -7.33 19.52 -7.54
CA ASP A 203 -8.43 18.57 -7.70
C ASP A 203 -8.21 17.32 -6.83
N LEU A 204 -6.98 16.79 -6.79
CA LEU A 204 -6.61 15.67 -5.92
C LEU A 204 -6.71 16.02 -4.43
N GLU A 205 -6.28 17.22 -4.03
CA GLU A 205 -6.41 17.69 -2.65
C GLU A 205 -7.88 17.80 -2.23
N THR A 206 -8.71 18.37 -3.11
CA THR A 206 -10.15 18.53 -2.89
C THR A 206 -10.81 17.17 -2.71
N LYS A 207 -10.53 16.22 -3.62
CA LYS A 207 -11.03 14.85 -3.51
C LYS A 207 -10.55 14.15 -2.24
N ALA A 208 -9.28 14.34 -1.87
CA ALA A 208 -8.74 13.75 -0.65
C ALA A 208 -9.49 14.26 0.59
N LEU A 209 -9.82 15.55 0.66
CA LEU A 209 -10.63 16.12 1.74
C LEU A 209 -12.05 15.53 1.77
N GLU A 210 -12.71 15.42 0.61
CA GLU A 210 -14.05 14.81 0.49
C GLU A 210 -14.07 13.37 1.00
N GLU A 211 -13.02 12.60 0.70
CA GLU A 211 -12.85 11.21 1.15
C GLU A 211 -12.24 11.09 2.55
N GLY A 212 -11.90 12.21 3.17
CA GLY A 212 -11.59 12.28 4.59
C GLY A 212 -10.12 12.31 5.00
N ILE A 213 -9.23 12.60 4.07
CA ILE A 213 -7.80 12.82 4.32
C ILE A 213 -7.60 14.24 4.90
N GLY A 214 -7.11 14.30 6.14
CA GLY A 214 -6.83 15.55 6.87
C GLY A 214 -8.07 16.43 7.07
N LYS A 215 -9.18 15.84 7.56
CA LYS A 215 -10.45 16.55 7.87
C LYS A 215 -10.29 17.69 8.87
N ASP A 216 -9.23 17.65 9.68
CA ASP A 216 -8.91 18.64 10.70
C ASP A 216 -8.23 19.90 10.11
N VAL A 217 -7.81 19.87 8.84
CA VAL A 217 -7.35 21.06 8.10
C VAL A 217 -8.54 21.69 7.36
N ALA A 218 -9.06 22.81 7.85
CA ALA A 218 -10.30 23.38 7.31
C ALA A 218 -10.20 23.89 5.86
N ASN A 219 -9.06 24.49 5.49
CA ASN A 219 -8.86 25.10 4.18
C ASN A 219 -8.03 24.19 3.27
N LEU A 220 -8.20 24.33 1.96
CA LEU A 220 -7.27 23.75 1.00
C LEU A 220 -5.92 24.49 1.07
N SER A 221 -4.85 23.72 0.93
CA SER A 221 -3.47 24.17 0.87
C SER A 221 -3.07 24.63 -0.54
N THR A 222 -3.97 24.50 -1.51
CA THR A 222 -3.78 24.91 -2.91
C THR A 222 -4.97 25.74 -3.42
N ASP A 223 -4.74 26.55 -4.46
CA ASP A 223 -5.77 27.37 -5.15
C ASP A 223 -5.91 27.05 -6.65
N GLY A 224 -5.39 25.90 -7.08
CA GLY A 224 -5.29 25.51 -8.49
C GLY A 224 -4.19 26.20 -9.29
N LYS A 225 -3.51 27.21 -8.72
CA LYS A 225 -2.39 27.92 -9.38
C LYS A 225 -1.07 27.74 -8.63
N LYS A 226 -1.13 27.59 -7.32
CA LYS A 226 0.05 27.43 -6.46
C LYS A 226 -0.30 26.70 -5.16
N ILE A 227 0.75 26.37 -4.42
CA ILE A 227 0.67 25.89 -3.04
C ILE A 227 0.69 27.11 -2.12
N LEU A 228 -0.33 27.24 -1.28
CA LEU A 228 -0.52 28.30 -0.31
C LEU A 228 0.13 27.96 1.04
N THR A 229 -0.03 26.71 1.46
CA THR A 229 0.31 26.24 2.80
C THR A 229 0.95 24.86 2.77
N LEU A 230 1.98 24.67 3.58
CA LEU A 230 2.55 23.38 3.93
C LEU A 230 2.64 23.26 5.45
N PHE A 231 2.91 22.05 5.93
CA PHE A 231 2.98 21.74 7.35
C PHE A 231 4.33 21.15 7.71
N ARG A 232 4.85 21.57 8.86
CA ARG A 232 6.06 21.03 9.47
C ARG A 232 5.80 20.64 10.92
N ALA A 233 6.61 19.71 11.42
CA ALA A 233 6.62 19.39 12.83
C ALA A 233 7.14 20.59 13.63
N LYS A 234 6.53 20.86 14.78
CA LYS A 234 7.03 21.86 15.72
C LYS A 234 8.27 21.34 16.43
N GLU A 235 9.33 22.14 16.44
CA GLU A 235 10.54 21.89 17.24
C GLU A 235 10.16 21.74 18.72
N ASP A 236 10.72 20.70 19.37
CA ASP A 236 10.38 20.25 20.74
C ASP A 236 8.93 19.80 20.98
N GLY A 237 8.09 19.76 19.93
CA GLY A 237 6.73 19.22 19.96
C GLY A 237 5.80 19.82 21.04
N CYS A 238 4.96 18.94 21.59
CA CYS A 238 4.02 19.23 22.68
C CYS A 238 3.86 18.00 23.59
N SER A 239 3.11 18.15 24.69
CA SER A 239 2.83 17.06 25.63
C SER A 239 2.16 15.85 24.97
N ALA A 240 1.22 16.08 24.03
CA ALA A 240 0.49 15.00 23.38
C ALA A 240 1.34 14.12 22.46
N CYS A 241 2.44 14.65 21.91
CA CYS A 241 3.37 13.90 21.10
C CYS A 241 4.68 13.57 21.84
N GLY A 242 4.73 13.75 23.17
CA GLY A 242 5.94 13.50 23.96
C GLY A 242 7.15 14.34 23.56
N GLY A 243 6.91 15.53 22.99
CA GLY A 243 7.98 16.44 22.53
C GLY A 243 8.62 16.09 21.18
N HIS A 244 8.07 15.13 20.43
CA HIS A 244 8.67 14.70 19.15
C HIS A 244 8.19 15.45 17.90
N GLY A 245 7.10 16.22 17.99
CA GLY A 245 6.45 16.88 16.85
C GLY A 245 5.66 15.95 15.92
N TYR A 246 5.76 14.63 16.11
CA TYR A 246 5.04 13.58 15.39
C TYR A 246 4.31 12.65 16.36
N ARG A 247 3.14 12.15 15.98
CA ARG A 247 2.35 11.20 16.78
C ARG A 247 1.71 10.16 15.88
N GLY A 248 2.23 8.94 15.94
CA GLY A 248 1.80 7.83 15.08
C GLY A 248 2.42 7.88 13.69
N ARG A 249 1.89 7.04 12.81
CA ARG A 249 2.32 6.90 11.41
C ARG A 249 1.08 6.76 10.54
N ILE A 250 1.21 7.11 9.27
CA ILE A 250 0.18 6.92 8.25
C ILE A 250 0.83 6.27 7.02
N GLY A 251 0.08 5.42 6.33
CA GLY A 251 0.56 4.80 5.09
C GLY A 251 0.51 5.76 3.92
N ILE A 252 1.50 5.62 3.03
CA ILE A 252 1.43 6.11 1.66
C ILE A 252 1.37 4.91 0.73
N TYR A 253 0.46 4.95 -0.23
CA TYR A 253 0.06 3.81 -1.04
C TYR A 253 0.05 4.15 -2.52
N GLU A 254 0.54 3.22 -3.32
CA GLU A 254 0.22 3.10 -4.73
C GLU A 254 -0.41 1.72 -4.94
N VAL A 255 -1.45 1.63 -5.77
CA VAL A 255 -2.14 0.36 -5.99
C VAL A 255 -2.31 0.14 -7.49
N LEU A 256 -1.56 -0.83 -7.99
CA LEU A 256 -1.61 -1.27 -9.37
C LEU A 256 -2.78 -2.24 -9.54
N GLU A 257 -3.68 -1.91 -10.45
CA GLU A 257 -4.80 -2.76 -10.89
C GLU A 257 -4.35 -3.59 -12.09
N ASN A 258 -4.60 -4.91 -12.09
CA ASN A 258 -4.23 -5.78 -13.21
C ASN A 258 -5.24 -5.68 -14.37
N SER A 259 -5.25 -4.54 -15.06
CA SER A 259 -6.10 -4.30 -16.23
C SER A 259 -5.66 -5.11 -17.46
N SER A 260 -6.50 -5.16 -18.50
CA SER A 260 -6.16 -5.83 -19.77
C SER A 260 -4.85 -5.31 -20.38
N GLU A 261 -4.59 -4.00 -20.30
CA GLU A 261 -3.35 -3.39 -20.78
C GLU A 261 -2.14 -3.89 -19.98
N ILE A 262 -2.27 -3.97 -18.66
CA ILE A 262 -1.21 -4.50 -17.78
C ILE A 262 -0.97 -5.98 -18.08
N GLN A 263 -2.02 -6.78 -18.28
CA GLN A 263 -1.90 -8.18 -18.69
C GLN A 263 -1.11 -8.33 -20.00
N HIS A 264 -1.39 -7.50 -20.99
CA HIS A 264 -0.62 -7.48 -22.25
C HIS A 264 0.85 -7.09 -22.04
N LEU A 265 1.13 -6.13 -21.15
CA LEU A 265 2.49 -5.70 -20.83
C LEU A 265 3.28 -6.79 -20.08
N ILE A 266 2.63 -7.53 -19.18
CA ILE A 266 3.22 -8.70 -18.50
C ILE A 266 3.59 -9.78 -19.53
N MET A 267 2.68 -10.08 -20.47
CA MET A 267 2.92 -11.08 -21.51
C MET A 267 4.03 -10.70 -22.49
N SER A 268 4.35 -9.41 -22.59
CA SER A 268 5.36 -8.87 -23.51
C SER A 268 6.73 -8.67 -22.85
N ASP A 269 6.92 -9.17 -21.61
CA ASP A 269 8.18 -9.08 -20.86
C ASP A 269 8.76 -7.65 -20.79
N THR A 270 7.89 -6.69 -20.49
CA THR A 270 8.24 -5.26 -20.43
C THR A 270 8.83 -4.86 -19.08
N THR A 271 9.54 -3.73 -19.04
CA THR A 271 10.15 -3.23 -17.80
C THR A 271 9.10 -2.69 -16.83
N ALA A 272 9.43 -2.72 -15.53
CA ALA A 272 8.59 -2.16 -14.47
C ALA A 272 8.24 -0.68 -14.72
N ASP A 273 9.14 0.10 -15.32
CA ASP A 273 8.90 1.52 -15.63
C ASP A 273 7.77 1.71 -16.65
N VAL A 274 7.70 0.85 -17.68
CA VAL A 274 6.63 0.90 -18.69
C VAL A 274 5.29 0.56 -18.05
N ILE A 275 5.26 -0.47 -17.21
CA ILE A 275 4.07 -0.88 -16.44
C ILE A 275 3.61 0.28 -15.53
N GLN A 276 4.53 0.85 -14.74
CA GLN A 276 4.24 1.96 -13.83
C GLN A 276 3.68 3.16 -14.60
N GLN A 277 4.33 3.56 -15.70
CA GLN A 277 3.90 4.71 -16.51
C GLN A 277 2.52 4.50 -17.12
N ASN A 278 2.22 3.28 -17.60
CA ASN A 278 0.89 2.91 -18.08
C ASN A 278 -0.15 3.04 -16.95
N SER A 279 0.10 2.44 -15.78
CA SER A 279 -0.81 2.52 -14.64
C SER A 279 -1.05 3.97 -14.17
N VAL A 280 0.00 4.80 -14.12
CA VAL A 280 -0.13 6.22 -13.76
C VAL A 280 -0.97 6.99 -14.77
N THR A 281 -0.80 6.70 -16.06
CA THR A 281 -1.61 7.30 -17.14
C THR A 281 -3.08 6.91 -17.00
N SER A 282 -3.35 5.68 -16.55
CA SER A 282 -4.71 5.16 -16.29
C SER A 282 -5.34 5.68 -14.99
N GLY A 283 -4.59 6.43 -14.17
CA GLY A 283 -5.11 7.08 -12.96
C GLY A 283 -4.52 6.58 -11.64
N MET A 284 -3.58 5.63 -11.68
CA MET A 284 -2.85 5.21 -10.48
C MET A 284 -2.05 6.38 -9.90
N MET A 285 -2.15 6.58 -8.59
CA MET A 285 -1.30 7.51 -7.87
C MET A 285 -0.01 6.80 -7.46
N THR A 286 1.14 7.47 -7.59
CA THR A 286 2.40 7.00 -7.02
C THR A 286 2.43 7.24 -5.52
N MET A 287 3.26 6.50 -4.78
CA MET A 287 3.44 6.72 -3.34
C MET A 287 3.90 8.16 -3.02
N GLN A 288 4.72 8.75 -3.90
CA GLN A 288 5.16 10.15 -3.76
C GLN A 288 3.98 11.12 -3.88
N MET A 289 3.14 10.96 -4.90
CA MET A 289 1.98 11.82 -5.09
C MET A 289 0.96 11.66 -3.95
N ASP A 290 0.67 10.43 -3.53
CA ASP A 290 -0.19 10.18 -2.38
C ASP A 290 0.36 10.82 -1.08
N GLY A 291 1.66 10.64 -0.82
CA GLY A 291 2.34 11.31 0.29
C GLY A 291 2.25 12.83 0.20
N PHE A 292 2.40 13.39 -1.00
CA PHE A 292 2.35 14.83 -1.23
C PHE A 292 0.96 15.41 -0.94
N ILE A 293 -0.11 14.75 -1.41
CA ILE A 293 -1.47 15.15 -1.07
C ILE A 293 -1.69 15.07 0.45
N LYS A 294 -1.23 14.01 1.12
CA LYS A 294 -1.29 13.90 2.60
C LYS A 294 -0.49 15.00 3.31
N ALA A 295 0.62 15.46 2.76
CA ALA A 295 1.37 16.60 3.31
C ALA A 295 0.62 17.92 3.13
N LEU A 296 -0.01 18.16 1.98
CA LEU A 296 -0.90 19.30 1.76
C LEU A 296 -2.09 19.28 2.74
N ARG A 297 -2.57 18.09 3.11
CA ARG A 297 -3.62 17.88 4.11
C ARG A 297 -3.10 17.84 5.55
N GLY A 298 -1.84 18.21 5.79
CA GLY A 298 -1.25 18.35 7.13
C GLY A 298 -1.15 17.04 7.92
N MET A 299 -1.15 15.89 7.25
CA MET A 299 -0.96 14.58 7.88
C MET A 299 0.51 14.21 7.99
N THR A 300 1.35 14.66 7.06
CA THR A 300 2.80 14.44 7.08
C THR A 300 3.52 15.69 6.60
N THR A 301 4.84 15.62 6.43
CA THR A 301 5.65 16.74 5.94
C THR A 301 6.41 16.34 4.67
N ILE A 302 6.89 17.31 3.90
CA ILE A 302 7.66 17.04 2.68
C ILE A 302 8.94 16.26 2.99
N GLU A 303 9.60 16.57 4.11
CA GLU A 303 10.81 15.89 4.58
C GLU A 303 10.56 14.42 4.89
N GLU A 304 9.39 14.08 5.44
CA GLU A 304 9.02 12.70 5.72
C GLU A 304 8.80 11.89 4.45
N ILE A 305 8.15 12.47 3.44
CA ILE A 305 8.00 11.82 2.13
C ILE A 305 9.39 11.54 1.57
N LEU A 306 10.26 12.55 1.56
CA LEU A 306 11.63 12.42 1.07
C LEU A 306 12.43 11.33 1.76
N ARG A 307 12.34 11.27 3.09
CA ARG A 307 13.05 10.25 3.88
C ARG A 307 12.65 8.84 3.47
N VAL A 308 11.40 8.63 3.10
CA VAL A 308 10.89 7.29 2.79
C VAL A 308 10.85 6.99 1.31
N THR A 309 10.75 7.94 0.39
CA THR A 309 10.62 7.64 -1.05
C THR A 309 11.90 7.81 -1.86
N ARG A 310 12.99 8.34 -1.28
CA ARG A 310 14.28 8.42 -1.97
C ARG A 310 14.98 7.07 -1.95
N GLU A 311 14.85 6.33 -3.05
CA GLU A 311 15.71 5.19 -3.46
C GLU A 311 15.96 5.27 -4.97
#